data_AF-A0A9N8EQF6-F1
#
_entry.id   AF-A0A9N8EQF6-F1
#
_cell.length_a   1.000
_cell.length_b   1.000
_cell.length_c   1.000
_cell.angle_alpha   90.00
_cell.angle_beta   90.00
_cell.angle_gamma   90.00
#
_symmetry.space_group_name_H-M   'P 1'
#
loop_
_entity.id
_entity.type
_entity.pdbx_description
1 polymer ?
#
loop_
_entity_poly.entity_id
_entity_poly.type
_entity_poly.pdbx_seq_one_letter_code
_entity_poly.pdbx_strand_id
1 'polypeptide(L)'
;MQNFTRQQLPRHLYAFGTGVAAGGVVGTVGWGGAQVLIPSLTANPLSLAGYTQLTATGISLTSLSTSVMTGGYKFWNSDHVNVPVALMVGIPAVLSARVGTLWAKKLSGDALALIFNSCSIVLLPTHFWIQERAKKRRQQQLIQEEDNKPPQESTTTITTKTNDPPNVVYDNTNDLLLKQSQQQQQSDYHYEKFLHFASFGLFQGILSSVMGVGGLPLSMSYLTEMTTLDHHTVQGTAMCAVIPSILTSAVSRMHAIPLVTAGVVCGGAILGGYGGAQLALALDSEQLRQLYMTSLVLFGGRSMLGAAANLRRLLFFK
;
A
#
# COMPACT_ATOMS: atom_id res chain seq x y z
N MET A 1 -26.77 36.79 6.07
CA MET A 1 -25.65 35.84 6.29
C MET A 1 -26.10 34.43 6.73
N GLN A 2 -27.21 34.25 7.44
CA GLN A 2 -27.67 32.92 7.91
C GLN A 2 -28.10 31.94 6.80
N ASN A 3 -28.59 32.42 5.64
CA ASN A 3 -29.02 31.54 4.53
C ASN A 3 -27.86 30.91 3.75
N PHE A 4 -26.66 31.52 3.78
CA PHE A 4 -25.48 31.01 3.08
C PHE A 4 -24.89 29.78 3.77
N THR A 5 -24.93 29.74 5.11
CA THR A 5 -24.40 28.64 5.94
C THR A 5 -25.27 27.39 5.89
N ARG A 6 -26.60 27.54 5.80
CA ARG A 6 -27.56 26.42 5.75
C ARG A 6 -27.42 25.55 4.49
N GLN A 7 -27.06 26.13 3.34
CA GLN A 7 -26.85 25.37 2.10
C GLN A 7 -25.47 24.70 2.00
N GLN A 8 -24.46 25.18 2.74
CA GLN A 8 -23.11 24.60 2.75
C GLN A 8 -22.93 23.49 3.80
N LEU A 9 -23.70 23.52 4.89
CA LEU A 9 -23.66 22.48 5.92
C LEU A 9 -23.84 21.03 5.40
N PRO A 10 -24.83 20.70 4.54
CA PRO A 10 -24.98 19.34 4.02
C PRO A 10 -23.81 18.92 3.12
N ARG A 11 -23.20 19.86 2.40
CA ARG A 11 -22.02 19.62 1.56
C ARG A 11 -20.81 19.25 2.41
N HIS A 12 -20.56 19.99 3.49
CA HIS A 12 -19.46 19.70 4.40
C HIS A 12 -19.69 18.41 5.18
N LEU A 13 -20.92 18.12 5.61
CA LEU A 13 -21.25 16.86 6.29
C LEU A 13 -21.04 15.65 5.37
N TYR A 14 -21.47 15.75 4.11
CA TYR A 14 -21.20 14.73 3.10
C TYR A 14 -19.70 14.57 2.86
N ALA A 15 -18.97 15.68 2.66
CA ALA A 15 -17.52 15.65 2.47
C ALA A 15 -16.80 14.99 3.66
N PHE A 16 -17.19 15.33 4.89
CA PHE A 16 -16.67 14.70 6.10
C PHE A 16 -16.97 13.19 6.12
N GLY A 17 -18.21 12.79 5.88
CA GLY A 17 -18.60 11.37 5.81
C GLY A 17 -17.84 10.59 4.74
N THR A 18 -17.63 11.18 3.56
CA THR A 18 -16.81 10.57 2.50
C THR A 18 -15.35 10.46 2.91
N GLY A 19 -14.82 11.44 3.67
CA GLY A 19 -13.50 11.38 4.27
C GLY A 19 -13.39 10.22 5.27
N VAL A 20 -14.35 10.07 6.18
CA VAL A 20 -14.40 8.95 7.13
C VAL A 20 -14.44 7.62 6.42
N ALA A 21 -15.30 7.45 5.41
CA ALA A 21 -15.39 6.21 4.64
C ALA A 21 -14.08 5.91 3.88
N ALA A 22 -13.52 6.91 3.19
CA ALA A 22 -12.28 6.77 2.44
C ALA A 22 -11.09 6.44 3.35
N GLY A 23 -10.95 7.18 4.46
CA GLY A 23 -9.94 6.91 5.49
C GLY A 23 -10.14 5.54 6.13
N GLY A 24 -11.38 5.15 6.41
CA GLY A 24 -11.76 3.84 6.92
C GLY A 24 -11.25 2.73 6.02
N VAL A 25 -11.56 2.78 4.73
CA VAL A 25 -11.10 1.81 3.72
C VAL A 25 -9.56 1.75 3.64
N VAL A 26 -8.89 2.91 3.70
CA VAL A 26 -7.42 2.99 3.71
C VAL A 26 -6.85 2.35 4.97
N GLY A 27 -7.42 2.62 6.14
CA GLY A 27 -6.95 2.11 7.42
C GLY A 27 -7.23 0.61 7.57
N THR A 28 -8.44 0.16 7.23
CA THR A 28 -8.84 -1.24 7.36
C THR A 28 -8.14 -2.11 6.33
N VAL A 29 -8.22 -1.72 5.06
CA VAL A 29 -7.82 -2.61 3.97
C VAL A 29 -6.45 -2.24 3.40
N GLY A 30 -5.98 -1.01 3.61
CA GLY A 30 -4.81 -0.52 2.87
C GLY A 30 -5.12 -0.27 1.40
N TRP A 31 -6.40 -0.17 1.02
CA TRP A 31 -6.79 0.23 -0.32
C TRP A 31 -6.83 1.75 -0.43
N GLY A 32 -6.18 2.34 -1.43
CA GLY A 32 -6.19 3.79 -1.66
C GLY A 32 -7.62 4.38 -1.73
N GLY A 33 -8.00 5.19 -0.74
CA GLY A 33 -9.36 5.72 -0.51
C GLY A 33 -9.95 6.55 -1.65
N ALA A 34 -9.16 6.81 -2.68
CA ALA A 34 -9.58 7.42 -3.93
C ALA A 34 -10.75 6.69 -4.62
N GLN A 35 -10.88 5.37 -4.48
CA GLN A 35 -12.02 4.62 -5.06
C GLN A 35 -13.35 4.99 -4.43
N VAL A 36 -13.35 5.42 -3.17
CA VAL A 36 -14.54 5.95 -2.48
C VAL A 36 -14.65 7.44 -2.77
N LEU A 37 -13.54 8.16 -2.63
CA LEU A 37 -13.51 9.61 -2.58
C LEU A 37 -13.70 10.27 -3.95
N ILE A 38 -13.01 9.79 -5.01
CA ILE A 38 -13.11 10.38 -6.35
C ILE A 38 -14.55 10.26 -6.88
N PRO A 39 -15.19 9.06 -6.92
CA PRO A 39 -16.59 8.94 -7.29
C PRO A 39 -17.54 9.80 -6.47
N SER A 40 -17.33 9.87 -5.16
CA SER A 40 -18.21 10.62 -4.27
C SER A 40 -18.19 12.12 -4.56
N LEU A 41 -17.07 12.64 -5.07
CA LEU A 41 -16.91 14.05 -5.43
C LEU A 41 -17.30 14.36 -6.88
N THR A 42 -17.30 13.38 -7.79
CA THR A 42 -17.51 13.58 -9.23
C THR A 42 -18.84 13.05 -9.79
N ALA A 43 -19.48 12.06 -9.16
CA ALA A 43 -20.67 11.40 -9.72
C ALA A 43 -22.00 12.07 -9.33
N ASN A 44 -22.82 12.43 -10.32
CA ASN A 44 -24.20 12.92 -10.14
C ASN A 44 -25.20 11.73 -10.12
N PRO A 45 -26.24 11.67 -9.27
CA PRO A 45 -26.85 12.74 -8.46
C PRO A 45 -26.36 12.84 -7.00
N LEU A 46 -25.47 11.94 -6.56
CA LEU A 46 -25.02 11.89 -5.16
C LEU A 46 -24.05 13.03 -4.81
N SER A 47 -23.36 13.60 -5.80
CA SER A 47 -22.52 14.78 -5.57
C SER A 47 -23.39 15.99 -5.26
N LEU A 48 -23.32 16.47 -4.04
CA LEU A 48 -23.65 17.87 -3.75
C LEU A 48 -22.55 18.83 -4.27
N ALA A 49 -21.48 18.30 -4.89
CA ALA A 49 -20.17 18.95 -4.95
C ALA A 49 -19.64 19.26 -6.36
N GLY A 50 -20.09 18.59 -7.43
CA GLY A 50 -19.83 18.99 -8.83
C GLY A 50 -18.35 19.24 -9.19
N TYR A 51 -17.40 18.59 -8.49
CA TYR A 51 -15.98 18.86 -8.68
C TYR A 51 -15.45 18.22 -9.96
N THR A 52 -14.48 18.88 -10.58
CA THR A 52 -13.73 18.29 -11.70
C THR A 52 -12.91 17.09 -11.24
N GLN A 53 -12.62 16.14 -12.13
CA GLN A 53 -11.74 15.00 -11.85
C GLN A 53 -10.39 15.45 -11.30
N LEU A 54 -9.83 16.54 -11.83
CA LEU A 54 -8.55 17.09 -11.39
C LEU A 54 -8.61 17.59 -9.94
N THR A 55 -9.68 18.29 -9.57
CA THR A 55 -9.92 18.78 -8.21
C THR A 55 -10.16 17.62 -7.24
N ALA A 56 -10.99 16.65 -7.61
CA ALA A 56 -11.27 15.46 -6.80
C ALA A 56 -10.00 14.63 -6.55
N THR A 57 -9.14 14.49 -7.56
CA THR A 57 -7.83 13.83 -7.43
C THR A 57 -6.91 14.57 -6.45
N GLY A 58 -6.94 15.90 -6.45
CA GLY A 58 -6.18 16.71 -5.48
C GLY A 58 -6.68 16.55 -4.05
N ILE A 59 -8.01 16.62 -3.84
CA ILE A 59 -8.64 16.40 -2.53
C ILE A 59 -8.37 14.96 -2.02
N SER A 60 -8.40 13.98 -2.93
CA SER A 60 -8.03 12.59 -2.64
C SER A 60 -6.61 12.47 -2.10
N LEU A 61 -5.62 13.09 -2.76
CA LEU A 61 -4.23 13.03 -2.32
C LEU A 61 -4.01 13.66 -0.94
N THR A 62 -4.66 14.80 -0.64
CA THR A 62 -4.59 15.43 0.69
C THR A 62 -5.28 14.61 1.78
N SER A 63 -6.43 14.02 1.45
CA SER A 63 -7.14 13.12 2.35
C SER A 63 -6.36 11.83 2.59
N LEU A 64 -5.68 11.34 1.56
CA LEU A 64 -4.90 10.13 1.63
C LEU A 64 -3.61 10.35 2.43
N SER A 65 -2.93 11.49 2.27
CA SER A 65 -1.74 11.78 3.09
C SER A 65 -2.06 11.77 4.58
N THR A 66 -3.19 12.36 4.97
CA THR A 66 -3.61 12.42 6.39
C THR A 66 -4.08 11.06 6.92
N SER A 67 -4.88 10.31 6.15
CA SER A 67 -5.33 8.96 6.58
C SER A 67 -4.20 7.95 6.62
N VAL A 68 -3.28 7.95 5.65
CA VAL A 68 -2.13 7.04 5.61
C VAL A 68 -1.12 7.39 6.69
N MET A 69 -0.88 8.67 7.00
CA MET A 69 -0.09 9.05 8.18
C MET A 69 -0.71 8.50 9.46
N THR A 70 -2.02 8.68 9.64
CA THR A 70 -2.70 8.25 10.87
C THR A 70 -2.76 6.72 11.01
N GLY A 71 -3.10 6.01 9.93
CA GLY A 71 -3.12 4.54 9.92
C GLY A 71 -1.72 3.94 9.99
N GLY A 72 -0.76 4.49 9.25
CA GLY A 72 0.64 4.10 9.28
C GLY A 72 1.27 4.30 10.66
N TYR A 73 0.95 5.41 11.35
CA TYR A 73 1.33 5.60 12.74
C TYR A 73 0.80 4.49 13.65
N LYS A 74 -0.45 4.06 13.45
CA LYS A 74 -1.04 2.98 14.25
C LYS A 74 -0.38 1.62 13.99
N PHE A 75 -0.07 1.29 12.74
CA PHE A 75 0.68 0.07 12.39
C PHE A 75 2.12 0.12 12.92
N TRP A 76 2.77 1.28 12.83
CA TRP A 76 4.12 1.50 13.38
C TRP A 76 4.13 1.27 14.89
N ASN A 77 3.17 1.84 15.61
CA ASN A 77 3.06 1.69 17.06
C ASN A 77 2.66 0.26 17.50
N SER A 78 2.31 -0.61 16.56
CA SER A 78 1.96 -2.00 16.83
C SER A 78 3.04 -2.96 16.34
N ASP A 79 4.23 -2.47 15.97
CA ASP A 79 5.37 -3.24 15.46
C ASP A 79 5.12 -3.99 14.13
N HIS A 80 4.11 -3.55 13.36
CA HIS A 80 3.76 -4.13 12.06
C HIS A 80 4.30 -3.29 10.89
N VAL A 81 5.55 -2.81 10.99
CA VAL A 81 6.20 -2.02 9.93
C VAL A 81 7.65 -2.43 9.75
N ASN A 82 8.01 -2.82 8.52
CA ASN A 82 9.39 -3.01 8.12
C ASN A 82 9.98 -1.69 7.61
N VAL A 83 10.61 -0.94 8.51
CA VAL A 83 11.16 0.38 8.22
C VAL A 83 12.19 0.39 7.07
N PRO A 84 13.17 -0.56 7.02
CA PRO A 84 14.13 -0.59 5.91
C PRO A 84 13.47 -0.72 4.54
N VAL A 85 12.52 -1.66 4.39
CA VAL A 85 11.80 -1.85 3.13
C VAL A 85 10.95 -0.61 2.79
N ALA A 86 10.30 0.00 3.79
CA ALA A 86 9.53 1.23 3.58
C ALA A 86 10.40 2.39 3.06
N LEU A 87 11.64 2.52 3.56
CA LEU A 87 12.58 3.55 3.11
C LEU A 87 13.12 3.27 1.70
N MET A 88 13.50 2.01 1.42
CA MET A 88 14.00 1.59 0.09
C MET A 88 12.99 1.85 -1.02
N VAL A 89 11.69 1.71 -0.70
CA VAL A 89 10.60 1.99 -1.63
C VAL A 89 10.22 3.47 -1.64
N GLY A 90 10.13 4.09 -0.46
CA GLY A 90 9.61 5.44 -0.29
C GLY A 90 10.53 6.54 -0.82
N ILE A 91 11.85 6.43 -0.60
CA ILE A 91 12.81 7.46 -1.04
C ILE A 91 12.79 7.62 -2.57
N PRO A 92 12.92 6.53 -3.37
CA PRO A 92 12.86 6.66 -4.83
C PRO A 92 11.47 7.10 -5.31
N ALA A 93 10.39 6.69 -4.62
CA ALA A 93 9.05 7.14 -4.95
C ALA A 93 8.84 8.65 -4.82
N VAL A 94 9.56 9.34 -3.91
CA VAL A 94 9.51 10.82 -3.81
C VAL A 94 10.05 11.49 -5.06
N LEU A 95 11.21 11.02 -5.54
CA LEU A 95 11.88 11.58 -6.70
C LEU A 95 11.01 11.45 -7.95
N SER A 96 10.42 10.27 -8.13
CA SER A 96 9.60 9.98 -9.30
C SER A 96 8.18 10.56 -9.18
N ALA A 97 7.66 10.75 -7.97
CA ALA A 97 6.39 11.44 -7.74
C ALA A 97 6.39 12.85 -8.30
N ARG A 98 7.49 13.59 -8.15
CA ARG A 98 7.63 14.93 -8.77
C ARG A 98 7.42 14.89 -10.27
N VAL A 99 8.06 13.94 -10.96
CA VAL A 99 7.89 13.72 -12.40
C VAL A 99 6.44 13.35 -12.73
N GLY A 100 5.84 12.44 -11.97
CA GLY A 100 4.46 12.02 -12.13
C GLY A 100 3.45 13.16 -12.01
N THR A 101 3.64 14.10 -11.07
CA THR A 101 2.75 15.28 -10.94
C THR A 101 2.81 16.20 -12.15
N LEU A 102 3.97 16.33 -12.80
CA LEU A 102 4.12 17.14 -14.01
C LEU A 102 3.40 16.49 -15.19
N TRP A 103 3.50 15.16 -15.30
CA TRP A 103 2.77 14.39 -16.30
C TRP A 103 1.27 14.48 -16.08
N ALA A 104 0.81 14.37 -14.83
CA ALA A 104 -0.60 14.47 -14.46
C ALA A 104 -1.25 15.80 -14.92
N LYS A 105 -0.49 16.91 -14.93
CA LYS A 105 -0.99 18.22 -15.38
C LYS A 105 -1.21 18.30 -16.89
N LYS A 106 -0.53 17.47 -17.68
CA LYS A 106 -0.63 17.44 -19.15
C LYS A 106 -1.74 16.51 -19.66
N LEU A 107 -2.31 15.68 -18.80
CA LEU A 107 -3.32 14.69 -19.16
C LEU A 107 -4.73 15.27 -19.00
N SER A 108 -5.63 14.92 -19.93
CA SER A 108 -7.05 15.23 -19.81
C SER A 108 -7.67 14.43 -18.64
N GLY A 109 -8.82 14.91 -18.13
CA GLY A 109 -9.55 14.20 -17.08
C GLY A 109 -9.92 12.77 -17.47
N ASP A 110 -10.27 12.55 -18.73
CA ASP A 110 -10.60 11.22 -19.28
C ASP A 110 -9.38 10.31 -19.37
N ALA A 111 -8.22 10.83 -19.78
CA ALA A 111 -6.97 10.07 -19.82
C ALA A 111 -6.55 9.65 -18.41
N LEU A 112 -6.68 10.56 -17.43
CA LEU A 112 -6.38 10.26 -16.04
C LEU A 112 -7.28 9.16 -15.47
N ALA A 113 -8.58 9.26 -15.75
CA ALA A 113 -9.56 8.27 -15.35
C ALA A 113 -9.33 6.92 -16.06
N LEU A 114 -8.93 6.92 -17.33
CA LEU A 114 -8.57 5.70 -18.05
C LEU A 114 -7.35 5.01 -17.44
N ILE A 115 -6.25 5.74 -17.18
CA ILE A 115 -5.05 5.19 -16.54
C ILE A 115 -5.41 4.58 -15.18
N PHE A 116 -6.17 5.33 -14.38
CA PHE A 116 -6.65 4.89 -13.08
C PHE A 116 -7.46 3.59 -13.17
N ASN A 117 -8.44 3.56 -14.08
CA ASN A 117 -9.33 2.42 -14.19
C ASN A 117 -8.63 1.19 -14.76
N SER A 118 -7.76 1.37 -15.77
CA SER A 118 -6.96 0.31 -16.37
C SER A 118 -5.99 -0.31 -15.37
N CYS A 119 -5.29 0.49 -14.56
CA CYS A 119 -4.43 -0.05 -13.50
C CYS A 119 -5.23 -0.85 -12.46
N SER A 120 -6.42 -0.37 -12.08
CA SER A 120 -7.28 -1.08 -11.14
C SER A 120 -7.76 -2.42 -11.69
N ILE A 121 -8.01 -2.52 -13.00
CA ILE A 121 -8.35 -3.79 -13.67
C ILE A 121 -7.15 -4.75 -13.67
N VAL A 122 -5.95 -4.26 -13.97
CA VAL A 122 -4.73 -5.10 -13.97
C VAL A 122 -4.38 -5.61 -12.58
N LEU A 123 -4.68 -4.83 -11.53
CA LEU A 123 -4.43 -5.22 -10.14
C LEU A 123 -5.32 -6.36 -9.64
N LEU A 124 -6.52 -6.53 -10.20
CA LEU A 124 -7.46 -7.59 -9.83
C LEU A 124 -6.86 -9.00 -9.96
N PRO A 125 -6.43 -9.44 -11.16
CA PRO A 125 -5.89 -10.78 -11.36
C PRO A 125 -4.50 -10.95 -10.73
N THR A 126 -3.66 -9.91 -10.74
CA THR A 126 -2.30 -10.00 -10.18
C THR A 126 -2.37 -10.27 -8.68
N HIS A 127 -3.25 -9.58 -7.96
CA HIS A 127 -3.35 -9.76 -6.53
C HIS A 127 -3.92 -11.13 -6.14
N PHE A 128 -4.93 -11.64 -6.87
CA PHE A 128 -5.48 -12.99 -6.63
C PHE A 128 -4.39 -14.06 -6.81
N TRP A 129 -3.64 -13.96 -7.91
CA TRP A 129 -2.56 -14.90 -8.20
C TRP A 129 -1.37 -14.78 -7.24
N ILE A 130 -1.01 -13.56 -6.82
CA ILE A 130 0.02 -13.32 -5.81
C ILE A 130 -0.40 -13.93 -4.47
N GLN A 131 -1.66 -13.79 -4.08
CA GLN A 131 -2.13 -14.33 -2.81
C GLN A 131 -2.17 -15.85 -2.78
N GLU A 132 -2.60 -16.51 -3.86
CA GLU A 132 -2.50 -17.98 -3.93
C GLU A 132 -1.05 -18.45 -3.79
N ARG A 133 -0.11 -17.77 -4.46
CA ARG A 133 1.33 -18.05 -4.34
C ARG A 133 1.86 -17.78 -2.93
N ALA A 134 1.38 -16.73 -2.27
CA ALA A 134 1.77 -16.41 -0.90
C ALA A 134 1.25 -17.46 0.10
N LYS A 135 0.00 -17.94 -0.07
CA LYS A 135 -0.56 -19.02 0.75
C LYS A 135 0.23 -20.32 0.58
N LYS A 136 0.55 -20.70 -0.66
CA LYS A 136 1.36 -21.91 -0.95
C LYS A 136 2.76 -21.83 -0.33
N ARG A 137 3.43 -20.67 -0.44
CA ARG A 137 4.73 -20.44 0.19
C ARG A 137 4.67 -20.59 1.71
N ARG A 138 3.65 -20.02 2.36
CA ARG A 138 3.47 -20.14 3.80
C ARG A 138 3.19 -21.58 4.24
N GLN A 139 2.38 -22.33 3.49
CA GLN A 139 2.15 -23.75 3.77
C GLN A 139 3.43 -24.59 3.65
N GLN A 140 4.25 -24.33 2.64
CA GLN A 140 5.54 -25.02 2.47
C GLN A 140 6.50 -24.73 3.63
N GLN A 141 6.53 -23.50 4.14
CA GLN A 141 7.34 -23.13 5.30
C GLN A 141 6.88 -23.83 6.58
N LEU A 142 5.56 -23.91 6.83
CA LEU A 142 5.02 -24.62 7.98
C LEU A 142 5.37 -26.13 7.92
N ILE A 143 5.29 -26.73 6.74
CA ILE A 143 5.68 -28.13 6.53
C ILE A 143 7.19 -28.32 6.76
N GLN A 144 8.03 -27.39 6.31
CA GLN A 144 9.48 -27.44 6.54
C GLN A 144 9.88 -27.20 8.00
N GLU A 145 9.15 -26.37 8.74
CA GLU A 145 9.36 -26.16 10.18
C GLU A 145 8.90 -27.37 11.00
N GLU A 146 7.83 -28.05 10.56
CA GLU A 146 7.34 -29.28 11.18
C GLU A 146 8.30 -30.46 10.93
N ASP A 147 8.90 -30.54 9.75
CA ASP A 147 9.88 -31.57 9.37
C ASP A 147 11.28 -31.34 10.01
N ASN A 148 11.67 -30.07 10.25
CA ASN A 148 12.93 -29.73 10.94
C ASN A 148 12.84 -29.72 12.48
N LYS A 149 11.68 -30.04 13.07
CA LYS A 149 11.55 -30.13 14.51
C LYS A 149 12.31 -31.38 15.00
N PRO A 150 13.33 -31.26 15.88
CA PRO A 150 14.06 -32.43 16.36
C PRO A 150 13.09 -33.42 17.03
N PRO A 151 13.26 -34.74 16.85
CA PRO A 151 12.42 -35.73 17.52
C PRO A 151 12.42 -35.46 19.03
N GLN A 152 11.23 -35.39 19.63
CA GLN A 152 11.12 -35.38 21.08
C GLN A 152 11.85 -36.62 21.65
N GLU A 153 12.64 -36.38 22.69
CA GLU A 153 13.57 -37.28 23.37
C GLU A 153 13.25 -38.78 23.29
N SER A 154 14.21 -39.55 22.80
CA SER A 154 14.49 -40.88 23.34
C SER A 154 15.98 -40.93 23.67
N THR A 155 16.31 -40.42 24.87
CA THR A 155 17.61 -40.60 25.50
C THR A 155 17.86 -42.09 25.69
N THR A 156 18.58 -42.72 24.75
CA THR A 156 19.29 -43.97 25.02
C THR A 156 20.77 -43.63 25.12
N THR A 157 21.22 -43.40 26.35
CA THR A 157 22.63 -43.27 26.68
C THR A 157 23.33 -44.61 26.40
N ILE A 158 24.10 -44.70 25.31
CA ILE A 158 25.19 -45.68 25.21
C ILE A 158 26.48 -44.93 25.45
N THR A 159 26.99 -45.01 26.69
CA THR A 159 28.34 -44.60 27.03
C THR A 159 29.34 -45.59 26.44
N THR A 160 30.16 -45.15 25.48
CA THR A 160 31.43 -45.80 25.17
C THR A 160 32.57 -44.83 25.50
N LYS A 161 33.32 -45.18 26.54
CA LYS A 161 34.55 -44.47 26.94
C LYS A 161 35.67 -44.80 25.95
N THR A 162 36.33 -43.78 25.40
CA THR A 162 37.70 -43.91 24.90
C THR A 162 38.46 -42.64 25.25
N ASN A 163 39.57 -42.80 25.98
CA ASN A 163 40.48 -41.76 26.40
C ASN A 163 41.48 -41.48 25.27
N ASP A 164 41.49 -40.27 24.72
CA ASP A 164 42.64 -39.50 24.22
C ASP A 164 42.10 -38.22 23.55
N PRO A 165 42.58 -36.99 23.87
CA PRO A 165 42.13 -35.80 23.17
C PRO A 165 42.86 -35.68 21.81
N PRO A 166 42.16 -35.62 20.68
CA PRO A 166 42.80 -35.26 19.43
C PRO A 166 43.20 -33.77 19.51
N ASN A 167 44.46 -33.46 19.21
CA ASN A 167 44.90 -32.08 18.97
C ASN A 167 44.20 -31.57 17.71
N VAL A 168 43.04 -30.94 17.90
CA VAL A 168 42.30 -30.26 16.82
C VAL A 168 43.03 -28.95 16.56
N VAL A 169 43.83 -28.90 15.50
CA VAL A 169 44.28 -27.63 14.92
C VAL A 169 43.03 -26.94 14.40
N TYR A 170 42.55 -25.92 15.13
CA TYR A 170 41.47 -25.05 14.67
C TYR A 170 42.00 -24.24 13.48
N ASP A 171 41.59 -24.63 12.27
CA ASP A 171 41.91 -23.90 11.04
C ASP A 171 41.01 -22.67 10.93
N ASN A 172 41.41 -21.61 11.64
CA ASN A 172 40.73 -20.31 11.71
C ASN A 172 40.56 -19.64 10.33
N THR A 173 41.31 -20.11 9.33
CA THR A 173 41.28 -19.62 7.95
C THR A 173 39.97 -19.96 7.26
N ASN A 174 39.43 -21.16 7.50
CA ASN A 174 38.14 -21.57 6.92
C ASN A 174 36.98 -20.78 7.54
N ASP A 175 37.03 -20.48 8.84
CA ASP A 175 36.02 -19.66 9.51
C ASP A 175 36.05 -18.20 9.06
N LEU A 176 37.23 -17.66 8.75
CA LEU A 176 37.39 -16.31 8.20
C LEU A 176 36.92 -16.24 6.73
N LEU A 177 37.25 -17.24 5.92
CA LEU A 177 36.75 -17.34 4.54
C LEU A 177 35.25 -17.61 4.48
N LEU A 178 34.69 -18.38 5.42
CA LEU A 178 33.24 -18.56 5.60
C LEU A 178 32.57 -17.26 6.05
N LYS A 179 33.14 -16.52 7.00
CA LYS A 179 32.61 -15.21 7.42
C LYS A 179 32.70 -14.18 6.30
N GLN A 180 33.78 -14.17 5.52
CA GLN A 180 33.94 -13.27 4.38
C GLN A 180 32.97 -13.64 3.25
N SER A 181 32.85 -14.92 2.89
CA SER A 181 31.87 -15.37 1.89
C SER A 181 30.42 -15.14 2.34
N GLN A 182 30.11 -15.34 3.62
CA GLN A 182 28.79 -15.01 4.19
C GLN A 182 28.53 -13.50 4.21
N GLN A 183 29.52 -12.67 4.55
CA GLN A 183 29.39 -11.20 4.50
C GLN A 183 29.23 -10.68 3.07
N GLN A 184 29.97 -11.26 2.12
CA GLN A 184 29.94 -10.86 0.72
C GLN A 184 28.64 -11.30 0.04
N GLN A 185 28.18 -12.52 0.33
CA GLN A 185 26.90 -13.06 -0.14
C GLN A 185 25.70 -12.36 0.51
N GLN A 186 25.80 -11.92 1.77
CA GLN A 186 24.77 -11.12 2.43
C GLN A 186 24.74 -9.66 1.92
N SER A 187 25.88 -9.10 1.50
CA SER A 187 25.98 -7.76 0.90
C SER A 187 25.43 -7.71 -0.54
N ASP A 188 25.75 -8.70 -1.37
CA ASP A 188 25.21 -8.81 -2.74
C ASP A 188 23.69 -9.05 -2.71
N TYR A 189 23.21 -9.88 -1.76
CA TYR A 189 21.79 -10.10 -1.52
C TYR A 189 21.05 -8.83 -1.07
N HIS A 190 21.72 -7.94 -0.33
CA HIS A 190 21.15 -6.66 0.10
C HIS A 190 21.04 -5.65 -1.05
N TYR A 191 22.02 -5.63 -1.96
CA TYR A 191 22.05 -4.73 -3.12
C TYR A 191 21.03 -5.11 -4.20
N GLU A 192 20.91 -6.41 -4.50
CA GLU A 192 19.88 -6.94 -5.41
C GLU A 192 18.47 -6.59 -4.92
N LYS A 193 18.20 -6.80 -3.63
CA LYS A 193 16.92 -6.39 -3.02
C LYS A 193 16.71 -4.88 -3.09
N PHE A 194 17.74 -4.10 -2.76
CA PHE A 194 17.66 -2.64 -2.84
C PHE A 194 17.27 -2.17 -4.24
N LEU A 195 17.90 -2.71 -5.29
CA LEU A 195 17.62 -2.33 -6.67
C LEU A 195 16.18 -2.68 -7.09
N HIS A 196 15.68 -3.84 -6.69
CA HIS A 196 14.29 -4.24 -6.92
C HIS A 196 13.30 -3.30 -6.21
N PHE A 197 13.49 -3.03 -4.91
CA PHE A 197 12.63 -2.11 -4.16
C PHE A 197 12.70 -0.67 -4.69
N ALA A 198 13.89 -0.22 -5.09
CA ALA A 198 14.09 1.13 -5.59
C ALA A 198 13.48 1.35 -6.97
N SER A 199 13.65 0.40 -7.90
CA SER A 199 13.02 0.45 -9.22
C SER A 199 11.50 0.43 -9.12
N PHE A 200 10.95 -0.42 -8.24
CA PHE A 200 9.52 -0.42 -7.94
C PHE A 200 9.07 0.89 -7.26
N GLY A 201 9.88 1.47 -6.37
CA GLY A 201 9.67 2.79 -5.79
C GLY A 201 9.55 3.88 -6.86
N LEU A 202 10.49 3.94 -7.80
CA LEU A 202 10.45 4.87 -8.93
C LEU A 202 9.18 4.67 -9.77
N PHE A 203 8.87 3.45 -10.16
CA PHE A 203 7.70 3.15 -10.97
C PHE A 203 6.39 3.52 -10.26
N GLN A 204 6.21 3.08 -9.02
CA GLN A 204 4.99 3.36 -8.26
C GLN A 204 4.83 4.84 -7.95
N GLY A 205 5.92 5.59 -7.74
CA GLY A 205 5.85 7.01 -7.40
C GLY A 205 5.29 7.85 -8.56
N ILE A 206 5.67 7.54 -9.80
CA ILE A 206 5.08 8.14 -11.01
C ILE A 206 3.59 7.78 -11.05
N LEU A 207 3.29 6.49 -10.95
CA LEU A 207 1.93 5.96 -11.13
C LEU A 207 0.96 6.47 -10.04
N SER A 208 1.41 6.49 -8.79
CA SER A 208 0.73 7.03 -7.62
C SER A 208 0.35 8.51 -7.80
N SER A 209 1.29 9.29 -8.33
CA SER A 209 1.14 10.75 -8.51
C SER A 209 0.25 11.11 -9.69
N VAL A 210 0.29 10.30 -10.75
CA VAL A 210 -0.63 10.41 -11.90
C VAL A 210 -2.04 10.02 -11.47
N MET A 211 -2.22 8.83 -10.89
CA MET A 211 -3.55 8.31 -10.56
C MET A 211 -4.22 9.04 -9.38
N GLY A 212 -3.45 9.61 -8.45
CA GLY A 212 -3.98 10.26 -7.23
C GLY A 212 -4.58 9.31 -6.19
N VAL A 213 -4.20 8.03 -6.27
CA VAL A 213 -4.67 6.92 -5.40
C VAL A 213 -3.63 6.54 -4.35
N GLY A 214 -2.42 7.09 -4.47
CA GLY A 214 -1.34 6.84 -3.53
C GLY A 214 -0.59 5.52 -3.70
N GLY A 215 -0.87 4.74 -4.74
CA GLY A 215 -0.09 3.53 -5.06
C GLY A 215 -0.27 2.35 -4.08
N LEU A 216 -1.00 2.50 -2.96
CA LEU A 216 -1.06 1.48 -1.90
C LEU A 216 -1.38 0.06 -2.42
N PRO A 217 -2.39 -0.19 -3.28
CA PRO A 217 -2.69 -1.55 -3.73
C PRO A 217 -1.55 -2.19 -4.52
N LEU A 218 -0.80 -1.39 -5.30
CA LEU A 218 0.40 -1.85 -6.00
C LEU A 218 1.49 -2.18 -5.00
N SER A 219 1.73 -1.30 -4.03
CA SER A 219 2.73 -1.51 -2.98
C SER A 219 2.44 -2.77 -2.17
N MET A 220 1.17 -3.02 -1.80
CA MET A 220 0.76 -4.27 -1.13
C MET A 220 1.05 -5.50 -1.99
N SER A 221 0.66 -5.46 -3.26
CA SER A 221 0.83 -6.60 -4.19
C SER A 221 2.30 -6.95 -4.34
N TYR A 222 3.12 -5.93 -4.59
CA TYR A 222 4.56 -6.09 -4.77
C TYR A 222 5.26 -6.58 -3.50
N LEU A 223 4.94 -5.99 -2.33
CA LEU A 223 5.51 -6.41 -1.06
C LEU A 223 5.10 -7.85 -0.70
N THR A 224 3.84 -8.23 -0.94
CA THR A 224 3.37 -9.61 -0.73
C THR A 224 4.10 -10.61 -1.65
N GLU A 225 4.49 -10.18 -2.84
CA GLU A 225 5.22 -11.04 -3.78
C GLU A 225 6.70 -11.16 -3.42
N MET A 226 7.36 -10.05 -3.10
CA MET A 226 8.81 -9.98 -2.89
C MET A 226 9.25 -10.24 -1.45
N THR A 227 8.31 -10.23 -0.51
CA THR A 227 8.59 -10.46 0.92
C THR A 227 7.74 -11.60 1.46
N THR A 228 8.21 -12.21 2.55
CA THR A 228 7.48 -13.25 3.30
C THR A 228 6.75 -12.68 4.50
N LEU A 229 6.57 -11.34 4.54
CA LEU A 229 5.94 -10.64 5.65
C LEU A 229 4.48 -11.06 5.81
N ASP A 230 3.97 -10.97 7.04
CA ASP A 230 2.55 -11.15 7.31
C ASP A 230 1.73 -10.00 6.72
N HIS A 231 0.41 -10.20 6.62
CA HIS A 231 -0.44 -9.25 5.91
C HIS A 231 -0.52 -7.90 6.61
N HIS A 232 -0.51 -7.88 7.95
CA HIS A 232 -0.49 -6.65 8.75
C HIS A 232 0.82 -5.89 8.55
N THR A 233 1.96 -6.58 8.54
CA THR A 233 3.27 -5.95 8.30
C THR A 233 3.43 -5.47 6.87
N VAL A 234 2.97 -6.21 5.87
CA VAL A 234 2.89 -5.71 4.49
C VAL A 234 2.03 -4.44 4.45
N GLN A 235 0.90 -4.44 5.15
CA GLN A 235 -0.01 -3.30 5.19
C GLN A 235 0.60 -2.05 5.81
N GLY A 236 1.17 -2.17 7.00
CA GLY A 236 1.87 -1.07 7.66
C GLY A 236 3.07 -0.58 6.85
N THR A 237 3.88 -1.50 6.31
CA THR A 237 5.07 -1.17 5.50
C THR A 237 4.68 -0.40 4.24
N ALA A 238 3.65 -0.85 3.51
CA ALA A 238 3.16 -0.15 2.33
C ALA A 238 2.66 1.25 2.66
N MET A 239 1.88 1.41 3.74
CA MET A 239 1.40 2.71 4.20
C MET A 239 2.57 3.65 4.48
N CYS A 240 3.55 3.22 5.27
CA CYS A 240 4.73 4.02 5.58
C CYS A 240 5.56 4.36 4.33
N ALA A 241 5.71 3.41 3.39
CA ALA A 241 6.47 3.62 2.16
C ALA A 241 5.88 4.72 1.27
N VAL A 242 4.55 4.81 1.19
CA VAL A 242 3.89 5.75 0.27
C VAL A 242 3.74 7.16 0.83
N ILE A 243 3.77 7.35 2.17
CA ILE A 243 3.58 8.67 2.83
C ILE A 243 4.37 9.79 2.15
N PRO A 244 5.69 9.67 1.93
CA PRO A 244 6.49 10.79 1.39
C PRO A 244 6.09 11.18 -0.04
N SER A 245 5.77 10.18 -0.87
CA SER A 245 5.36 10.40 -2.27
C SER A 245 3.96 11.01 -2.37
N ILE A 246 3.02 10.56 -1.54
CA ILE A 246 1.65 11.09 -1.49
C ILE A 246 1.67 12.53 -0.99
N LEU A 247 2.45 12.82 0.06
CA LEU A 247 2.59 14.18 0.59
C LEU A 247 3.17 15.13 -0.47
N THR A 248 4.20 14.69 -1.19
CA THR A 248 4.79 15.42 -2.32
C THR A 248 3.74 15.75 -3.38
N SER A 249 2.90 14.78 -3.73
CA SER A 249 1.85 14.93 -4.73
C SER A 249 0.68 15.78 -4.27
N ALA A 250 0.31 15.69 -2.99
CA ALA A 250 -0.71 16.51 -2.36
C ALA A 250 -0.30 17.99 -2.35
N VAL A 251 0.92 18.29 -1.88
CA VAL A 251 1.47 19.65 -1.87
C VAL A 251 1.52 20.24 -3.29
N SER A 252 1.95 19.46 -4.28
CA SER A 252 2.03 19.91 -5.69
C SER A 252 0.68 20.29 -6.32
N ARG A 253 -0.45 19.91 -5.71
CA ARG A 253 -1.82 20.16 -6.18
C ARG A 253 -2.64 21.02 -5.22
N MET A 254 -2.05 21.49 -4.13
CA MET A 254 -2.75 22.25 -3.08
C MET A 254 -3.35 23.56 -3.60
N HIS A 255 -2.72 24.20 -4.60
CA HIS A 255 -3.22 25.45 -5.20
C HIS A 255 -4.48 25.25 -6.06
N ALA A 256 -4.78 24.01 -6.47
CA ALA A 256 -5.88 23.69 -7.38
C ALA A 256 -7.11 23.07 -6.68
N ILE A 257 -7.13 23.08 -5.34
CA ILE A 257 -8.20 22.48 -4.54
C ILE A 257 -8.85 23.48 -3.58
N PRO A 258 -10.17 23.35 -3.31
CA PRO A 258 -10.84 24.14 -2.29
C PRO A 258 -10.38 23.68 -0.89
N LEU A 259 -9.57 24.51 -0.24
CA LEU A 259 -8.90 24.15 1.02
C LEU A 259 -9.88 23.83 2.16
N VAL A 260 -11.03 24.49 2.21
CA VAL A 260 -12.08 24.22 3.22
C VAL A 260 -12.63 22.81 3.06
N THR A 261 -13.05 22.43 1.85
CA THR A 261 -13.55 21.08 1.58
C THR A 261 -12.46 20.05 1.81
N ALA A 262 -11.23 20.31 1.34
CA ALA A 262 -10.10 19.42 1.58
C ALA A 262 -9.85 19.22 3.08
N GLY A 263 -9.87 20.28 3.88
CA GLY A 263 -9.70 20.21 5.34
C GLY A 263 -10.80 19.39 6.02
N VAL A 264 -12.06 19.56 5.62
CA VAL A 264 -13.20 18.78 6.14
C VAL A 264 -13.06 17.29 5.79
N VAL A 265 -12.70 16.97 4.55
CA VAL A 265 -12.46 15.59 4.11
C VAL A 265 -11.27 14.99 4.87
N CYS A 266 -10.17 15.73 5.05
CA CYS A 266 -9.03 15.31 5.85
C CYS A 266 -9.42 15.01 7.31
N GLY A 267 -10.26 15.85 7.92
CA GLY A 267 -10.77 15.61 9.28
C GLY A 267 -11.50 14.27 9.38
N GLY A 268 -12.37 13.97 8.41
CA GLY A 268 -13.02 12.66 8.33
C GLY A 268 -12.01 11.53 8.08
N ALA A 269 -11.06 11.74 7.18
CA ALA A 269 -10.07 10.73 6.80
C ALA A 269 -9.09 10.36 7.92
N ILE A 270 -8.78 11.28 8.83
CA ILE A 270 -8.00 10.99 10.04
C ILE A 270 -8.78 10.05 10.95
N LEU A 271 -10.05 10.36 11.23
CA LEU A 271 -10.90 9.52 12.09
C LEU A 271 -11.13 8.14 11.47
N GLY A 272 -11.45 8.11 10.17
CA GLY A 272 -11.60 6.88 9.40
C GLY A 272 -10.31 6.08 9.35
N GLY A 273 -9.18 6.72 9.05
CA GLY A 273 -7.86 6.07 8.95
C GLY A 273 -7.42 5.46 10.27
N TYR A 274 -7.60 6.17 11.38
CA TYR A 274 -7.29 5.66 12.72
C TYR A 274 -8.21 4.51 13.12
N GLY A 275 -9.53 4.69 13.00
CA GLY A 275 -10.51 3.67 13.36
C GLY A 275 -10.40 2.43 12.46
N GLY A 276 -10.12 2.63 11.18
CA GLY A 276 -9.89 1.56 10.24
C GLY A 276 -8.62 0.76 10.53
N ALA A 277 -7.51 1.43 10.83
CA ALA A 277 -6.27 0.75 11.21
C ALA A 277 -6.42 -0.02 12.54
N GLN A 278 -7.17 0.52 13.50
CA GLN A 278 -7.52 -0.23 14.71
C GLN A 278 -8.33 -1.48 14.39
N LEU A 279 -9.33 -1.38 13.52
CA LEU A 279 -10.11 -2.55 13.10
C LEU A 279 -9.25 -3.56 12.33
N ALA A 280 -8.33 -3.10 11.47
CA ALA A 280 -7.40 -4.00 10.76
C ALA A 280 -6.53 -4.81 11.74
N LEU A 281 -5.99 -4.16 12.76
CA LEU A 281 -5.15 -4.80 13.77
C LEU A 281 -5.95 -5.74 14.69
N ALA A 282 -7.26 -5.53 14.82
CA ALA A 282 -8.13 -6.43 15.58
C ALA A 282 -8.55 -7.69 14.79
N LEU A 283 -8.45 -7.65 13.46
CA LEU A 283 -8.80 -8.77 12.58
C LEU A 283 -7.59 -9.69 12.38
N ASP A 284 -7.85 -10.98 12.25
CA ASP A 284 -6.81 -11.94 11.89
C ASP A 284 -6.34 -11.74 10.44
N SER A 285 -5.11 -12.19 10.14
CA SER A 285 -4.45 -12.07 8.84
C SER A 285 -5.27 -12.66 7.68
N GLU A 286 -6.03 -13.74 7.90
CA GLU A 286 -6.92 -14.30 6.85
C GLU A 286 -8.18 -13.43 6.66
N GLN A 287 -8.79 -12.92 7.73
CA GLN A 287 -9.98 -12.06 7.63
C GLN A 287 -9.66 -10.75 6.94
N LEU A 288 -8.54 -10.13 7.31
CA LEU A 288 -8.06 -8.89 6.71
C LEU A 288 -7.75 -9.08 5.22
N ARG A 289 -7.14 -10.22 4.87
CA ARG A 289 -6.91 -10.63 3.49
C ARG A 289 -8.20 -10.82 2.69
N GLN A 290 -9.21 -11.47 3.27
CA GLN A 290 -10.52 -11.64 2.63
C GLN A 290 -11.23 -10.28 2.44
N LEU A 291 -11.13 -9.38 3.42
CA LEU A 291 -11.64 -8.03 3.33
C LEU A 291 -10.94 -7.27 2.19
N TYR A 292 -9.62 -7.40 2.07
CA TYR A 292 -8.86 -6.87 0.94
C TYR A 292 -9.37 -7.38 -0.40
N MET A 293 -9.49 -8.69 -0.56
CA MET A 293 -9.96 -9.30 -1.80
C MET A 293 -11.39 -8.88 -2.14
N THR A 294 -12.26 -8.83 -1.16
CA THR A 294 -13.65 -8.40 -1.34
C THR A 294 -13.70 -6.93 -1.78
N SER A 295 -12.93 -6.06 -1.14
CA SER A 295 -12.80 -4.68 -1.56
C SER A 295 -12.24 -4.55 -2.99
N LEU A 296 -11.38 -5.50 -3.40
CA LEU A 296 -10.82 -5.56 -4.75
C LEU A 296 -11.85 -5.80 -5.80
N VAL A 297 -12.67 -6.82 -5.60
CA VAL A 297 -13.76 -7.13 -6.50
C VAL A 297 -14.77 -5.99 -6.55
N LEU A 298 -15.12 -5.41 -5.40
CA LEU A 298 -16.11 -4.32 -5.32
C LEU A 298 -15.62 -3.04 -6.03
N PHE A 299 -14.44 -2.54 -5.66
CA PHE A 299 -13.91 -1.29 -6.22
C PHE A 299 -13.35 -1.47 -7.63
N GLY A 300 -12.65 -2.57 -7.89
CA GLY A 300 -12.15 -2.92 -9.21
C GLY A 300 -13.28 -3.17 -10.22
N GLY A 301 -14.36 -3.84 -9.80
CA GLY A 301 -15.55 -4.03 -10.62
C GLY A 301 -16.23 -2.71 -11.00
N ARG A 302 -16.39 -1.79 -10.04
CA ARG A 302 -16.89 -0.43 -10.32
C ARG A 302 -15.97 0.33 -11.29
N SER A 303 -14.66 0.24 -11.07
CA SER A 303 -13.64 0.84 -11.92
C SER A 303 -13.70 0.32 -13.36
N MET A 304 -14.01 -0.97 -13.55
CA MET A 304 -14.18 -1.58 -14.87
C MET A 304 -15.35 -0.99 -15.66
N LEU A 305 -16.48 -0.74 -14.99
CA LEU A 305 -17.62 -0.04 -15.59
C LEU A 305 -17.24 1.40 -16.01
N GLY A 306 -16.43 2.07 -15.18
CA GLY A 306 -15.88 3.39 -15.49
C GLY A 306 -14.94 3.39 -16.69
N ALA A 307 -14.04 2.40 -16.79
CA ALA A 307 -13.16 2.23 -17.95
C ALA A 307 -13.94 2.05 -19.25
N ALA A 308 -14.95 1.17 -19.25
CA ALA A 308 -15.78 0.92 -20.43
C ALA A 308 -16.52 2.20 -20.89
N ALA A 309 -17.06 2.97 -19.94
CA ALA A 309 -17.71 4.25 -20.24
C ALA A 309 -16.74 5.30 -20.80
N ASN A 310 -15.54 5.41 -20.23
CA ASN A 310 -14.51 6.35 -20.69
C ASN A 310 -13.98 5.98 -22.07
N LEU A 311 -13.73 4.69 -22.32
CA LEU A 311 -13.27 4.19 -23.61
C LEU A 311 -14.32 4.45 -24.71
N ARG A 312 -15.60 4.25 -24.41
CA ARG A 312 -16.70 4.60 -25.31
C ARG A 312 -16.73 6.09 -25.62
N ARG A 313 -16.52 6.98 -24.64
CA ARG A 313 -16.45 8.42 -24.88
C ARG A 313 -15.25 8.81 -25.74
N LEU A 314 -14.08 8.19 -25.53
CA LEU A 314 -12.86 8.49 -26.28
C LEU A 314 -12.90 7.97 -27.74
N LEU A 315 -13.53 6.82 -27.97
CA LEU A 315 -13.60 6.20 -29.31
C LEU A 315 -14.75 6.74 -30.18
N PHE A 316 -15.86 7.17 -29.58
CA PHE A 316 -17.07 7.60 -30.34
C PHE A 316 -17.25 9.13 -30.46
N PHE A 317 -16.28 9.94 -30.01
CA PHE A 317 -16.30 11.40 -30.13
C PHE A 317 -15.10 11.96 -30.92
N LYS A 318 -14.62 11.21 -31.91
CA LYS A 318 -13.67 11.68 -32.91
C LYS A 318 -14.39 11.97 -34.22
#